data_AF-G7Q1W0-F1
#
_entry.id   AF-G7Q1W0-F1
#
_cell.length_a   1.000
_cell.length_b   1.000
_cell.length_c   1.000
_cell.angle_alpha   90.00
_cell.angle_beta   90.00
_cell.angle_gamma   90.00
#
_symmetry.space_group_name_H-M   'P 1'
#
loop_
_entity.id
_entity.type
_entity.pdbx_description
1 polymer ?
#
loop_
_entity_poly.entity_id
_entity_poly.type
_entity_poly.pdbx_seq_one_letter_code
_entity_poly.pdbx_strand_id
1 'polypeptide(L)'
;CRDELVKAPNTDQLASHSRLFQNAFAQQAVCAPSRVSFLTGRRPDTTRLYDFNSYWRVHAGNFSTIPQYFKENGYVTMSVGKVFHP
;
A
#
# COMPACT_ATOMS: atom_id res chain seq x y z
N CYS A 1 0.98 -21.86 -0.63
CA CYS A 1 2.32 -21.27 -0.75
C CYS A 1 2.99 -21.28 0.61
N ARG A 2 3.67 -22.38 0.95
CA ARG A 2 4.65 -22.39 2.02
C ARG A 2 5.97 -22.67 1.34
N ASP A 3 6.91 -21.75 1.48
CA ASP A 3 8.28 -21.97 1.02
C ASP A 3 8.97 -22.87 2.06
N GLU A 4 9.54 -24.00 1.63
CA GLU A 4 10.13 -24.98 2.55
C GLU A 4 11.51 -24.55 3.07
N LEU A 5 12.18 -23.62 2.40
CA LEU A 5 13.49 -23.09 2.79
C LEU A 5 13.35 -21.93 3.78
N VAL A 6 12.42 -21.01 3.54
CA VAL A 6 12.25 -19.81 4.36
C VAL A 6 11.48 -20.13 5.65
N LYS A 7 12.12 -19.93 6.80
CA LYS A 7 11.50 -20.10 8.11
C LYS A 7 10.80 -18.81 8.56
N ALA A 8 9.48 -18.73 8.38
CA ALA A 8 8.66 -17.58 8.78
C ALA A 8 7.51 -17.96 9.75
N PRO A 9 7.80 -18.55 10.92
CA PRO A 9 6.79 -19.20 11.77
C PRO A 9 5.66 -18.28 12.22
N ASN A 10 5.94 -17.02 12.53
CA ASN A 10 4.92 -16.06 12.97
C ASN A 10 4.01 -15.62 11.80
N THR A 11 4.54 -15.55 10.57
CA THR A 11 3.73 -15.23 9.38
C THR A 11 2.87 -16.43 8.97
N ASP A 12 3.42 -17.64 9.05
CA ASP A 12 2.68 -18.90 8.86
C ASP A 12 1.51 -19.02 9.86
N GLN A 13 1.74 -18.65 11.13
CA GLN A 13 0.69 -18.62 12.15
C GLN A 13 -0.38 -17.55 11.87
N LEU A 14 -0.01 -16.36 11.41
CA LEU A 14 -1.00 -15.35 11.01
C LEU A 14 -1.86 -15.88 9.84
N ALA A 15 -1.26 -16.57 8.88
CA ALA A 15 -1.95 -17.13 7.73
C ALA A 15 -2.95 -18.24 8.12
N SER A 16 -2.70 -19.02 9.18
CA SER A 16 -3.62 -20.09 9.62
C SER A 16 -4.96 -19.55 10.17
N HIS A 17 -4.99 -18.29 10.61
CA HIS A 17 -6.18 -17.60 11.10
C HIS A 17 -6.76 -16.58 10.10
N SER A 18 -6.22 -16.52 8.87
CA SER A 18 -6.55 -15.50 7.87
C SER A 18 -7.02 -16.11 6.56
N ARG A 19 -7.52 -15.26 5.64
CA ARG A 19 -7.72 -15.63 4.23
C ARG A 19 -6.50 -15.24 3.41
N LEU A 20 -5.83 -16.23 2.83
CA LEU A 20 -4.63 -16.02 2.03
C LEU A 20 -4.98 -15.93 0.54
N PHE A 21 -4.63 -14.80 -0.08
CA PHE A 21 -4.75 -14.59 -1.52
C PHE A 21 -3.47 -15.08 -2.20
N GLN A 22 -3.57 -16.17 -2.97
CA GLN A 22 -2.40 -16.75 -3.65
C GLN A 22 -1.96 -15.95 -4.88
N ASN A 23 -2.87 -15.15 -5.45
CA ASN A 23 -2.65 -14.39 -6.67
C ASN A 23 -2.91 -12.90 -6.41
N ALA A 24 -1.99 -12.24 -5.71
CA ALA A 24 -2.03 -10.81 -5.43
C ALA A 24 -0.89 -10.08 -6.16
N PHE A 25 -1.22 -9.05 -6.96
CA PHE A 25 -0.25 -8.32 -7.79
C PHE A 25 -0.31 -6.81 -7.53
N ALA A 26 0.86 -6.17 -7.47
CA ALA A 26 0.96 -4.71 -7.43
C ALA A 26 0.71 -4.09 -8.81
N GLN A 27 0.29 -2.83 -8.86
CA GLN A 27 0.02 -2.14 -10.14
C GLN A 27 1.30 -1.70 -10.85
N GLN A 28 2.38 -1.47 -10.10
CA GLN A 28 3.71 -1.20 -10.64
C GLN A 28 4.78 -1.73 -9.65
N ALA A 29 5.84 -2.35 -10.16
CA ALA A 29 6.88 -3.00 -9.34
C ALA A 29 7.96 -2.02 -8.84
N VAL A 30 7.57 -0.86 -8.30
CA VAL A 30 8.49 0.15 -7.71
C VAL A 30 7.81 0.93 -6.59
N CYS A 31 8.60 1.36 -5.60
CA CYS A 31 8.15 1.86 -4.30
C CYS A 31 7.09 2.97 -4.37
N ALA A 32 7.43 4.16 -4.88
CA ALA A 32 6.54 5.34 -4.87
C ALA A 32 5.26 5.13 -5.68
N PRO A 33 5.31 4.67 -6.95
CA PRO A 33 4.13 4.42 -7.76
C PRO A 33 3.17 3.40 -7.12
N SER A 34 3.72 2.29 -6.61
CA SER A 34 2.94 1.26 -5.93
C SER A 34 2.27 1.81 -4.67
N ARG A 35 3.04 2.49 -3.81
CA ARG A 35 2.57 3.02 -2.52
C ARG A 35 1.50 4.07 -2.67
N VAL A 36 1.70 5.04 -3.56
CA VAL A 36 0.69 6.07 -3.82
C VAL A 36 -0.55 5.45 -4.46
N SER A 37 -0.39 4.49 -5.37
CA SER A 37 -1.50 3.77 -6.01
C SER A 37 -2.41 3.12 -4.96
N PHE A 38 -1.88 2.25 -4.11
CA PHE A 38 -2.73 1.54 -3.15
C PHE A 38 -3.24 2.44 -2.00
N LEU A 39 -2.46 3.42 -1.54
CA LEU A 39 -2.89 4.31 -0.44
C LEU A 39 -4.00 5.28 -0.86
N THR A 40 -4.09 5.63 -2.15
CA THR A 40 -5.16 6.48 -2.70
C THR A 40 -6.29 5.67 -3.35
N GLY A 41 -6.10 4.36 -3.53
CA GLY A 41 -7.06 3.48 -4.23
C GLY A 41 -7.16 3.76 -5.73
N ARG A 42 -6.12 4.32 -6.36
CA ARG A 42 -6.09 4.71 -7.78
C ARG A 42 -4.95 4.03 -8.52
N ARG A 43 -5.15 3.68 -9.79
CA ARG A 43 -4.08 3.11 -10.62
C ARG A 43 -2.97 4.14 -10.90
N PRO A 44 -1.72 3.71 -11.20
CA PRO A 44 -0.63 4.61 -11.61
C PRO A 44 -1.04 5.58 -12.72
N ASP A 45 -1.84 5.15 -13.69
CA ASP A 45 -2.32 6.00 -14.79
C ASP A 45 -3.23 7.14 -14.32
N THR A 46 -3.91 6.98 -13.18
CA THR A 46 -4.72 8.02 -12.54
C THR A 46 -3.90 8.91 -11.60
N THR A 47 -2.97 8.32 -10.84
CA THR A 47 -2.07 9.10 -9.97
C THR A 47 -1.02 9.86 -10.77
N ARG A 48 -0.77 9.41 -12.02
CA ARG A 48 0.27 9.88 -12.94
C ARG A 48 1.67 9.89 -12.32
N LEU A 49 1.90 9.02 -11.34
CA LEU A 49 3.19 8.88 -10.67
C LEU A 49 3.83 7.57 -11.12
N TYR A 50 4.83 7.65 -11.99
CA TYR A 50 5.57 6.49 -12.51
C TYR A 50 7.00 6.39 -11.94
N ASP A 51 7.46 7.47 -11.29
CA ASP A 51 8.72 7.61 -10.55
C ASP A 51 8.45 8.03 -9.09
N PHE A 52 9.27 8.89 -8.50
CA PHE A 52 9.09 9.44 -7.15
C PHE A 52 9.17 10.98 -7.14
N ASN A 53 8.99 11.64 -8.28
CA ASN A 53 9.34 13.04 -8.46
C ASN A 53 8.12 13.99 -8.42
N SER A 54 6.92 13.49 -8.16
CA SER A 54 5.71 14.29 -8.11
C SER A 54 4.80 13.96 -6.92
N TYR A 55 4.12 14.99 -6.41
CA TYR A 55 3.11 14.86 -5.36
C TYR A 55 1.71 14.82 -5.97
N TRP A 56 0.98 13.71 -5.77
CA TRP A 56 -0.26 13.42 -6.49
C TRP A 56 -1.36 14.48 -6.34
N ARG A 57 -1.47 15.15 -5.18
CA ARG A 57 -2.50 16.18 -4.95
C ARG A 57 -2.33 17.43 -5.81
N VAL A 58 -1.11 17.70 -6.23
CA VAL A 58 -0.76 18.79 -7.14
C VAL A 58 -0.71 18.28 -8.58
N HIS A 59 -0.12 17.11 -8.79
CA HIS A 59 0.15 16.58 -10.13
C HIS A 59 -1.07 15.99 -10.85
N ALA A 60 -2.00 15.37 -10.10
CA ALA A 60 -3.12 14.63 -10.69
C ALA A 60 -4.47 15.06 -10.10
N GLY A 61 -4.61 15.04 -8.78
CA GLY A 61 -5.85 15.44 -8.12
C GLY A 61 -5.82 15.20 -6.62
N ASN A 62 -6.68 15.92 -5.89
CA ASN A 62 -6.73 15.93 -4.43
C ASN A 62 -7.32 14.63 -3.85
N PHE A 63 -6.69 13.47 -4.13
CA PHE A 63 -7.18 12.15 -3.75
C PHE A 63 -6.94 11.87 -2.27
N SER A 64 -8.01 11.54 -1.56
CA SER A 64 -7.94 11.08 -0.18
C SER A 64 -7.18 9.76 -0.06
N THR A 65 -6.55 9.54 1.08
CA THR A 65 -5.80 8.31 1.37
C THR A 65 -6.55 7.45 2.38
N ILE A 66 -6.21 6.15 2.47
CA ILE A 66 -6.73 5.24 3.49
C ILE A 66 -6.63 5.86 4.91
N PRO A 67 -5.44 6.30 5.41
CA PRO A 67 -5.37 6.88 6.75
C PRO A 67 -6.14 8.19 6.88
N GLN A 68 -6.22 9.03 5.83
CA GLN A 68 -7.05 10.23 5.90
C GLN A 68 -8.52 9.88 6.13
N TYR A 69 -9.05 8.92 5.37
CA TYR A 69 -10.44 8.48 5.49
C TYR A 69 -10.73 7.92 6.88
N PHE A 70 -9.85 7.07 7.43
CA PHE A 70 -10.00 6.57 8.80
C PHE A 70 -10.00 7.70 9.84
N LYS A 71 -9.08 8.68 9.70
CA LYS A 71 -8.98 9.82 10.62
C LYS A 71 -10.25 10.68 10.59
N GLU A 72 -10.81 10.93 9.41
CA GLU A 72 -12.07 11.67 9.23
C GLU A 72 -13.27 10.95 9.86
N ASN A 73 -13.17 9.63 10.10
CA ASN A 73 -14.18 8.81 10.74
C ASN A 73 -13.85 8.45 12.20
N GLY A 74 -13.03 9.26 12.88
CA GLY A 74 -12.81 9.16 14.33
C GLY A 74 -11.73 8.18 14.78
N TYR A 75 -10.96 7.59 13.85
CA TYR A 75 -9.83 6.74 14.21
C TYR A 75 -8.56 7.56 14.47
N VAL A 76 -7.79 7.17 15.47
CA VAL A 76 -6.40 7.64 15.62
C VAL A 76 -5.53 6.90 14.60
N THR A 77 -4.97 7.63 13.63
CA THR A 77 -4.11 7.04 12.60
C THR A 77 -2.64 7.35 12.87
N MET A 78 -1.82 6.31 12.98
CA MET A 78 -0.38 6.41 13.24
C MET A 78 0.41 5.82 12.07
N SER A 79 1.57 6.41 11.75
CA SER A 79 2.49 5.91 10.72
C SER A 79 3.85 5.62 11.33
N VAL A 80 4.30 4.36 11.29
CA VAL A 80 5.60 3.92 11.82
C VAL A 80 6.38 3.23 10.70
N GLY A 81 7.63 3.65 10.47
CA GLY A 81 8.47 3.12 9.39
C GLY A 81 8.08 3.62 7.99
N LYS A 82 8.40 2.82 6.95
CA LYS A 82 8.16 3.18 5.54
C LYS A 82 6.75 2.81 5.11
N VAL A 83 5.81 3.76 5.27
CA VAL A 83 4.42 3.65 4.76
C VAL A 83 4.30 4.36 3.41
N PHE A 84 4.50 5.68 3.38
CA PHE A 84 4.68 6.45 2.14
C PHE A 84 6.13 6.37 1.66
N HIS A 85 6.35 6.74 0.40
CA HIS A 85 7.69 7.03 -0.11
C HIS A 85 8.02 8.51 0.17
N PRO A 86 9.26 8.85 0.56
CA PRO A 86 9.70 10.23 0.75
C PRO A 86 9.57 11.07 -0.51
#